data_AF-A0A8S2T7V8-F1
#
_entry.id   AF-A0A8S2T7V8-F1
#
_cell.length_a   1.000
_cell.length_b   1.000
_cell.length_c   1.000
_cell.angle_alpha   90.00
_cell.angle_beta   90.00
_cell.angle_gamma   90.00
#
_symmetry.space_group_name_H-M   'P 1'
#
loop_
_entity.id
_entity.type
_entity.pdbx_description
1 polymer ?
#
loop_
_entity_poly.entity_id
_entity_poly.type
_entity_poly.pdbx_seq_one_letter_code
_entity_poly.pdbx_strand_id
1 'polypeptide(L)' 'MNSSQESNIPIVLITGFGSSGSIMVNSSWEIAKALKIYLDWTRPIHLILKQLEVTYDDVRTKIPDYWIKYNPT' A
#
# COMPACT_ATOMS: atom_id res chain seq x y z
N MET A 1 -29.79 -22.59 -8.79
CA MET A 1 -28.49 -22.39 -9.47
C MET A 1 -27.85 -21.17 -8.83
N ASN A 2 -26.80 -21.38 -8.03
CA ASN A 2 -26.13 -20.32 -7.26
C ASN A 2 -25.34 -19.42 -8.21
N SER A 3 -25.84 -18.22 -8.45
CA SER A 3 -25.08 -17.13 -9.06
C SER A 3 -24.01 -16.67 -8.07
N SER A 4 -22.78 -17.10 -8.32
CA SER A 4 -21.57 -16.28 -8.25
C SER A 4 -21.51 -15.29 -7.07
N GLN A 5 -21.11 -15.77 -5.89
CA GLN A 5 -20.31 -14.91 -5.02
C GLN A 5 -18.94 -14.81 -5.68
N GLU A 6 -18.76 -13.87 -6.60
CA GLU A 6 -17.42 -13.36 -6.91
C GLU A 6 -16.85 -12.90 -5.57
N SER A 7 -15.84 -13.62 -5.07
CA SER A 7 -15.08 -13.16 -3.92
C SER A 7 -14.44 -11.84 -4.34
N ASN A 8 -14.98 -10.73 -3.87
CA ASN A 8 -14.41 -9.42 -4.11
C ASN A 8 -13.11 -9.37 -3.31
N ILE A 9 -11.99 -9.74 -3.93
CA ILE A 9 -10.67 -9.81 -3.29
C ILE A 9 -10.33 -8.38 -2.83
N PRO A 10 -10.21 -8.13 -1.51
CA PRO A 10 -9.97 -6.77 -1.01
C PRO A 10 -8.67 -6.19 -1.57
N ILE A 11 -8.70 -4.91 -1.93
CA ILE A 11 -7.52 -4.19 -2.40
C ILE A 11 -6.99 -3.36 -1.24
N VAL A 12 -5.81 -3.71 -0.73
CA VAL A 12 -5.19 -3.01 0.39
C VAL A 12 -4.00 -2.22 -0.12
N LEU A 13 -4.08 -0.90 0.00
CA LEU A 13 -2.99 0.03 -0.28
C LEU A 13 -2.20 0.30 1.00
N ILE A 14 -0.90 -0.02 0.97
CA ILE A 14 0.02 0.28 2.07
C ILE A 14 1.03 1.31 1.59
N THR A 15 1.16 2.38 2.36
CA THR A 15 2.18 3.41 2.16
C THR A 15 3.19 3.41 3.28
N GLY A 16 4.46 3.64 2.94
CA GLY A 16 5.51 3.94 3.90
C GLY A 16 6.34 5.11 3.41
N PHE A 17 6.94 5.85 4.32
CA PHE A 17 7.83 6.95 3.98
C PHE A 17 9.22 6.44 3.64
N GLY A 18 9.84 7.01 2.62
CA GLY A 18 11.25 6.79 2.32
C GLY A 18 12.20 7.45 3.30
N SER A 19 13.48 7.34 2.97
CA SER A 19 14.55 8.07 3.65
C SER A 19 14.36 9.58 3.51
N SER A 20 14.87 10.34 4.48
CA SER A 20 14.90 11.80 4.43
C SER A 20 16.13 12.32 5.17
N GLY A 21 16.78 13.33 4.57
CA GLY A 21 18.00 13.92 5.11
C GLY A 21 19.09 12.86 5.35
N SER A 22 19.57 12.77 6.59
CA SER A 22 20.60 11.82 7.02
C SER A 22 20.07 10.42 7.38
N ILE A 23 18.75 10.23 7.42
CA ILE A 23 18.15 8.94 7.76
C ILE A 23 18.15 8.06 6.52
N MET A 24 19.08 7.11 6.45
CA MET A 24 19.22 6.19 5.31
C MET A 24 18.08 5.18 5.19
N VAL A 25 17.42 4.84 6.30
CA VAL A 25 16.36 3.82 6.36
C VAL A 25 15.19 4.33 7.18
N ASN A 26 13.98 4.21 6.63
CA ASN A 26 12.75 4.55 7.34
C ASN A 26 11.98 3.27 7.68
N SER A 27 11.76 3.04 8.97
CA SER A 27 11.12 1.82 9.47
C SER A 27 9.72 1.60 8.90
N SER A 28 8.96 2.66 8.57
CA SER A 28 7.62 2.51 7.98
C SER A 28 7.68 1.84 6.61
N TRP A 29 8.67 2.18 5.78
CA TRP A 29 8.84 1.55 4.47
C TRP A 29 9.40 0.13 4.55
N GLU A 30 10.33 -0.12 5.49
CA GLU A 30 10.83 -1.47 5.73
C GLU A 30 9.72 -2.42 6.20
N ILE A 31 8.86 -1.95 7.12
CA ILE A 31 7.71 -2.73 7.60
C ILE A 31 6.70 -2.96 6.47
N ALA A 32 6.41 -1.96 5.63
CA ALA A 32 5.51 -2.13 4.49
C ALA A 32 5.99 -3.26 3.57
N LYS A 33 7.28 -3.28 3.22
CA LYS A 33 7.90 -4.35 2.40
C LYS A 33 7.78 -5.73 3.06
N ALA A 34 8.09 -5.83 4.35
CA ALA A 34 7.98 -7.09 5.08
C ALA A 34 6.52 -7.60 5.13
N LEU A 35 5.57 -6.70 5.34
CA LEU A 35 4.15 -7.02 5.39
C LEU A 35 3.63 -7.50 4.04
N LYS A 36 4.14 -6.96 2.92
CA LYS A 36 3.83 -7.47 1.58
C LYS A 36 4.20 -8.93 1.42
N ILE A 37 5.43 -9.27 1.77
CA ILE A 37 5.93 -10.65 1.67
C ILE A 37 5.07 -11.58 2.52
N TYR A 38 4.71 -11.17 3.74
CA TYR A 38 3.89 -11.99 4.64
C TYR A 38 2.44 -12.17 4.14
N LEU A 39 1.80 -11.10 3.68
CA LEU A 39 0.38 -11.12 3.30
C LEU A 39 0.13 -11.73 1.92
N ASP A 40 1.04 -11.54 0.96
CA ASP A 40 0.96 -12.15 -0.38
C ASP A 40 0.83 -13.69 -0.30
N TRP A 41 1.26 -14.30 0.81
CA TRP A 41 1.30 -15.76 1.00
C TRP A 41 0.19 -16.29 1.92
N THR A 42 -0.50 -15.42 2.66
CA THR A 42 -1.37 -15.85 3.77
C THR A 42 -2.84 -15.49 3.60
N ARG A 43 -3.19 -14.56 2.71
CA ARG A 43 -4.58 -14.14 2.50
C ARG A 43 -4.87 -13.86 1.03
N PRO A 44 -6.08 -14.14 0.54
CA PRO A 44 -6.51 -13.70 -0.78
C PRO A 44 -6.85 -12.20 -0.71
N ILE A 45 -5.82 -11.35 -0.70
CA ILE A 45 -5.92 -9.89 -0.82
C ILE A 45 -5.02 -9.40 -1.94
N HIS A 46 -5.40 -8.32 -2.60
CA HIS A 46 -4.55 -7.63 -3.56
C HIS A 46 -3.79 -6.52 -2.83
N LEU A 47 -2.51 -6.76 -2.53
CA LEU A 47 -1.69 -5.80 -1.81
C LEU A 47 -0.89 -4.88 -2.74
N ILE A 48 -1.09 -3.57 -2.59
CA ILE A 48 -0.40 -2.52 -3.35
C ILE A 48 0.51 -1.75 -2.40
N LEU A 49 1.81 -1.68 -2.73
CA LEU A 49 2.80 -0.94 -1.95
C LEU A 49 3.24 0.33 -2.67
N LYS A 50 3.28 1.45 -1.95
CA LYS A 50 3.82 2.71 -2.43
C LYS A 50 4.70 3.40 -1.41
N GLN A 51 5.83 3.91 -1.87
CA GLN A 51 6.72 4.72 -1.07
C GLN A 51 6.38 6.20 -1.28
N LEU A 52 6.32 6.95 -0.19
CA LEU A 52 6.14 8.41 -0.18
C LEU A 52 7.43 9.09 0.21
N GLU A 53 7.70 10.25 -0.35
CA GLU A 53 8.71 11.18 0.16
C GLU A 53 8.21 11.81 1.48
N VAL A 54 9.15 12.20 2.35
CA VAL A 54 8.83 12.87 3.62
C VAL A 54 8.55 14.36 3.38
N THR A 55 7.54 14.66 2.58
CA THR A 55 7.10 16.03 2.28
C THR A 55 5.58 16.13 2.29
N TYR A 56 5.06 17.29 2.67
CA TYR A 56 3.62 17.53 2.68
C TYR A 56 3.01 17.49 1.28
N ASP A 57 3.72 18.01 0.28
CA ASP A 57 3.24 18.04 -1.10
C ASP A 57 3.12 16.63 -1.68
N ASP A 58 4.06 15.73 -1.37
CA ASP A 58 4.01 14.36 -1.84
C ASP A 58 2.81 13.60 -1.27
N VAL A 59 2.54 13.77 0.02
CA VAL A 59 1.35 13.19 0.67
C VAL A 59 0.06 13.77 0.06
N ARG A 60 0.00 15.11 -0.07
CA ARG A 60 -1.17 15.83 -0.58
C ARG A 60 -1.54 15.44 -2.01
N THR A 61 -0.56 15.14 -2.84
CA THR A 61 -0.77 14.81 -4.26
C THR A 61 -0.93 13.31 -4.47
N LYS A 62 -0.03 12.48 -3.92
CA LYS A 62 -0.01 11.05 -4.22
C LYS A 62 -1.11 10.25 -3.53
N ILE A 63 -1.52 10.60 -2.30
CA ILE A 63 -2.57 9.83 -1.61
C ILE A 63 -3.90 9.87 -2.37
N PRO A 64 -4.44 11.04 -2.77
CA PRO A 64 -5.65 11.09 -3.60
C PRO A 64 -5.48 10.36 -4.93
N ASP A 65 -4.36 10.54 -5.61
CA ASP A 65 -4.07 9.87 -6.89
C ASP A 65 -4.08 8.36 -6.74
N TYR A 66 -3.49 7.83 -5.67
CA TYR A 66 -3.50 6.41 -5.36
C TYR A 66 -4.89 5.91 -5.02
N TRP A 67 -5.68 6.70 -4.29
CA TRP A 67 -7.05 6.34 -3.96
C TRP A 67 -7.91 6.19 -5.22
N ILE A 68 -7.80 7.14 -6.15
CA ILE A 68 -8.53 7.11 -7.43
C ILE A 68 -8.03 5.96 -8.31
N LYS A 69 -6.70 5.79 -8.40
CA LYS A 69 -6.07 4.81 -9.29
C LYS A 69 -6.32 3.37 -8.88
N TYR A 70 -6.30 3.12 -7.57
CA TYR A 70 -6.31 1.75 -7.03
C TYR A 70 -7.62 1.37 -6.37
N ASN A 71 -8.47 2.34 -6.00
CA ASN A 71 -9.76 2.13 -5.35
C ASN A 71 -9.70 1.07 -4.24
N PRO A 72 -8.85 1.27 -3.19
CA PRO A 72 -8.71 0.30 -2.10
C PRO A 72 -10.05 0.07 -1.37
N THR A 73 -10.29 -1.15 -0.90
CA THR A 73 -11.58 -1.63 -0.36
C THR A 73 -11.47 -2.42 0.94
#